data_AF-A0A859FC16-F1
#
_entry.id   AF-A0A859FC16-F1
#
_cell.length_a   1.000
_cell.length_b   1.000
_cell.length_c   1.000
_cell.angle_alpha   90.00
_cell.angle_beta   90.00
_cell.angle_gamma   90.00
#
_symmetry.space_group_name_H-M   'P 1'
#
loop_
_entity.id
_entity.type
_entity.pdbx_description
1 polymer ?
#
loop_
_entity_poly.entity_id
_entity_poly.type
_entity_poly.pdbx_seq_one_letter_code
_entity_poly.pdbx_strand_id
1 'polypeptide(L)'
;MKRWFIAAVAFVFAFVPFFENNEVHASSIADQVISAGNSQLGTPYRWGGTTTSGFDCSGFTRYAFGQAGISLPRTAAQQYQVGTPVSRSNLQRGDMVFFNTGSGISHVGIYVGGNQFIHSASSRGVSIASMSNTYWSPRYVGAKRVIQEEVQVAAASYEEVDVAINGSSLSTDQSAVLTNNGSTLVPMRAIFEELGANVDFNNASKTVRGTQGNTTISLTIGNSVAYTSTSSVQLNEPAQIVNGRTLVPLRVVAEAFGASVNWNAQTRSVSISH
;
A
#
# COMPACT_ATOMS: atom_id res chain seq x y z
N MET A 1 36.78 47.60 52.65
CA MET A 1 36.62 47.46 51.19
C MET A 1 36.22 46.03 50.86
N LYS A 2 34.93 45.75 50.67
CA LYS A 2 34.42 44.41 50.33
C LYS A 2 34.35 44.30 48.80
N ARG A 3 35.14 43.41 48.21
CA ARG A 3 35.10 43.11 46.76
C ARG A 3 34.03 42.06 46.52
N TRP A 4 33.02 42.40 45.73
CA TRP A 4 32.02 41.45 45.24
C TRP A 4 32.57 40.73 44.01
N PHE A 5 32.61 39.40 44.04
CA PHE A 5 32.82 38.57 42.86
C PHE A 5 31.46 38.38 42.18
N ILE A 6 31.30 38.94 40.97
CA ILE A 6 30.18 38.62 40.09
C ILE A 6 30.59 37.39 39.29
N ALA A 7 29.97 36.25 39.56
CA ALA A 7 30.08 35.07 38.72
C ALA A 7 29.25 35.28 37.46
N ALA A 8 29.92 35.41 36.31
CA ALA A 8 29.26 35.42 35.01
C ALA A 8 28.81 34.01 34.66
N VAL A 9 27.50 33.74 34.73
CA VAL A 9 26.89 32.53 34.19
C VAL A 9 26.79 32.69 32.68
N ALA A 10 27.71 32.06 31.95
CA ALA A 10 27.65 31.97 30.50
C ALA A 10 26.54 30.98 30.11
N PHE A 11 25.39 31.50 29.69
CA PHE A 11 24.31 30.71 29.10
C PHE A 11 24.73 30.33 27.67
N VAL A 12 25.27 29.12 27.50
CA VAL A 12 25.51 28.55 26.17
C VAL A 12 24.14 28.24 25.58
N PHE A 13 23.60 29.15 24.77
CA PHE A 13 22.51 28.84 23.87
C PHE A 13 23.04 27.86 22.82
N ALA A 14 22.86 26.57 23.07
CA ALA A 14 22.99 25.57 22.03
C ALA A 14 21.94 25.91 20.97
N PHE A 15 22.40 26.44 19.84
CA PHE A 15 21.58 26.60 18.65
C PHE A 15 21.28 25.18 18.15
N VAL A 16 20.19 24.59 18.65
CA VAL A 16 19.67 23.34 18.10
C VAL A 16 19.03 23.75 16.78
N PRO A 17 19.60 23.39 15.61
CA PRO A 17 18.88 23.57 14.37
C PRO A 17 17.59 22.78 14.48
N PHE A 18 16.47 23.49 14.60
CA PHE A 18 15.16 22.91 14.43
C PHE A 18 15.07 22.60 12.94
N PHE A 19 15.51 21.40 12.57
CA PHE A 19 15.26 20.85 11.24
C PHE A 19 13.75 20.62 11.18
N GLU A 20 13.04 21.62 10.69
CA GLU A 20 11.67 21.46 10.24
C GLU A 20 11.74 20.49 9.05
N ASN A 21 11.43 19.23 9.33
CA ASN A 21 11.31 18.18 8.33
C ASN A 21 10.17 18.58 7.38
N ASN A 22 10.49 19.42 6.40
CA ASN A 22 9.66 19.59 5.21
C ASN A 22 9.78 18.30 4.41
N GLU A 23 9.05 17.27 4.83
CA GLU A 23 8.74 16.16 3.95
C GLU A 23 7.97 16.73 2.77
N VAL A 24 8.67 16.91 1.65
CA VAL A 24 8.02 17.03 0.36
C VAL A 24 7.38 15.68 0.10
N HIS A 25 6.15 15.49 0.57
CA HIS A 25 5.34 14.32 0.22
C HIS A 25 5.21 14.34 -1.30
N ALA A 26 5.88 13.42 -1.99
CA ALA A 26 5.54 13.10 -3.37
C ALA A 26 4.02 12.85 -3.40
N SER A 27 3.28 13.60 -4.23
CA SER A 27 1.82 13.46 -4.29
C SER A 27 1.47 12.01 -4.59
N SER A 28 0.79 11.34 -3.65
CA SER A 28 0.39 9.95 -3.80
C SER A 28 -0.41 9.79 -5.09
N ILE A 29 -0.37 8.61 -5.71
CA ILE A 29 -1.16 8.34 -6.93
C ILE A 29 -2.65 8.63 -6.67
N ALA A 30 -3.15 8.33 -5.47
CA ALA A 30 -4.50 8.69 -5.06
C ALA A 30 -4.75 10.21 -5.10
N ASP A 31 -3.82 11.03 -4.60
CA ASP A 31 -3.95 12.48 -4.64
C ASP A 31 -3.85 13.05 -6.06
N GLN A 32 -3.04 12.44 -6.94
CA GLN A 32 -3.00 12.82 -8.36
C GLN A 32 -4.34 12.55 -9.05
N VAL A 33 -4.92 11.35 -8.84
CA VAL A 33 -6.23 10.98 -9.39
C VAL A 33 -7.33 11.91 -8.85
N ILE A 34 -7.32 12.19 -7.55
CA ILE A 34 -8.32 13.05 -6.91
C ILE A 34 -8.15 14.51 -7.36
N SER A 35 -6.91 15.00 -7.49
CA SER A 35 -6.61 16.34 -8.01
C SER A 35 -7.07 16.50 -9.46
N ALA A 36 -6.79 15.51 -10.31
CA ALA A 36 -7.30 15.46 -11.67
C ALA A 36 -8.83 15.46 -11.70
N GLY A 37 -9.49 14.69 -10.84
CA GLY A 37 -10.94 14.70 -10.69
C GLY A 37 -11.48 16.07 -10.25
N ASN A 38 -10.88 16.68 -9.24
CA ASN A 38 -11.27 18.00 -8.71
C ASN A 38 -11.13 19.11 -9.76
N SER A 39 -10.10 19.04 -10.62
CA SER A 39 -9.92 19.99 -11.73
C SER A 39 -11.10 20.00 -12.72
N GLN A 40 -11.92 18.95 -12.71
CA GLN A 40 -13.07 18.80 -13.60
C GLN A 40 -14.40 19.10 -12.91
N LEU A 41 -14.42 19.59 -11.68
CA LEU A 41 -15.67 19.96 -11.00
C LEU A 41 -16.52 20.89 -11.86
N GLY A 42 -17.80 20.56 -12.01
CA GLY A 42 -18.75 21.29 -12.84
C GLY A 42 -18.78 20.86 -14.32
N THR A 43 -17.82 20.06 -14.80
CA THR A 43 -17.85 19.55 -16.18
C THR A 43 -19.16 18.80 -16.45
N PRO A 44 -19.93 19.15 -17.49
CA PRO A 44 -21.26 18.57 -17.70
C PRO A 44 -21.25 17.06 -17.94
N TYR A 45 -22.35 16.41 -17.54
CA TYR A 45 -22.56 15.02 -17.92
C TYR A 45 -22.88 14.88 -19.41
N ARG A 46 -22.26 13.89 -20.06
CA ARG A 46 -22.57 13.48 -21.43
C ARG A 46 -22.53 11.96 -21.50
N TRP A 47 -23.64 11.33 -21.90
CA TRP A 47 -23.66 9.88 -22.12
C TRP A 47 -22.61 9.50 -23.17
N GLY A 48 -21.72 8.55 -22.85
CA GLY A 48 -20.62 8.20 -23.74
C GLY A 48 -19.43 9.17 -23.68
N GLY A 49 -19.53 10.28 -22.93
CA GLY A 49 -18.53 11.33 -22.84
C GLY A 49 -17.23 10.88 -22.17
N THR A 50 -16.10 11.29 -22.75
CA THR A 50 -14.74 10.88 -22.34
C THR A 50 -13.73 12.04 -22.33
N THR A 51 -14.19 13.29 -22.47
CA THR A 51 -13.32 14.47 -22.57
C THR A 51 -13.77 15.58 -21.62
N THR A 52 -12.94 16.60 -21.44
CA THR A 52 -13.21 17.75 -20.56
C THR A 52 -14.38 18.62 -21.03
N SER A 53 -14.90 18.42 -22.25
CA SER A 53 -16.17 19.03 -22.70
C SER A 53 -17.42 18.33 -22.14
N GLY A 54 -17.26 17.12 -21.60
CA GLY A 54 -18.32 16.38 -20.93
C GLY A 54 -17.99 14.90 -20.75
N PHE A 55 -18.34 14.37 -19.57
CA PHE A 55 -18.04 12.99 -19.17
C PHE A 55 -19.30 12.21 -18.80
N ASP A 56 -19.33 10.90 -19.08
CA ASP A 56 -20.14 9.99 -18.25
C ASP A 56 -19.35 9.54 -17.02
N CYS A 57 -19.98 8.77 -16.12
CA CYS A 57 -19.36 8.36 -14.86
C CYS A 57 -18.06 7.57 -15.09
N SER A 58 -18.09 6.60 -16.01
CA SER A 58 -16.93 5.75 -16.34
C SER A 58 -15.87 6.43 -17.22
N GLY A 59 -16.28 7.39 -18.04
CA GLY A 59 -15.37 8.24 -18.81
C GLY A 59 -14.63 9.23 -17.92
N PHE A 60 -15.31 9.78 -16.90
CA PHE A 60 -14.70 10.62 -15.87
C PHE A 60 -13.66 9.86 -15.06
N THR A 61 -14.00 8.67 -14.54
CA THR A 61 -13.02 7.87 -13.79
C THR A 61 -11.83 7.49 -14.68
N ARG A 62 -12.07 7.05 -15.92
CA ARG A 62 -11.00 6.74 -16.87
C ARG A 62 -10.08 7.94 -17.14
N TYR A 63 -10.64 9.14 -17.27
CA TYR A 63 -9.85 10.37 -17.40
C TYR A 63 -8.98 10.62 -16.16
N ALA A 64 -9.58 10.62 -14.97
CA ALA A 64 -8.87 10.94 -13.73
C ALA A 64 -7.75 9.94 -13.42
N PHE A 65 -8.01 8.64 -13.59
CA PHE A 65 -6.99 7.60 -13.44
C PHE A 65 -5.92 7.65 -14.55
N GLY A 66 -6.32 8.00 -15.78
CA GLY A 66 -5.39 8.18 -16.88
C GLY A 66 -4.38 9.31 -16.67
N GLN A 67 -4.75 10.37 -15.93
CA GLN A 67 -3.79 11.42 -15.54
C GLN A 67 -2.69 10.91 -14.62
N ALA A 68 -2.94 9.83 -13.89
CA ALA A 68 -1.96 9.14 -13.05
C ALA A 68 -1.38 7.89 -13.74
N GLY A 69 -1.50 7.76 -15.06
CA GLY A 69 -0.95 6.64 -15.84
C GLY A 69 -1.72 5.32 -15.73
N ILE A 70 -2.87 5.29 -15.04
CA ILE A 70 -3.66 4.08 -14.83
C ILE A 70 -4.73 3.94 -15.92
N SER A 71 -4.62 2.88 -16.71
CA SER A 71 -5.59 2.57 -17.77
C SER A 71 -6.79 1.81 -17.23
N LEU A 72 -7.99 2.37 -17.39
CA LEU A 72 -9.25 1.73 -17.01
C LEU A 72 -10.08 1.30 -18.23
N PRO A 73 -10.85 0.19 -18.12
CA PRO A 73 -11.88 -0.17 -19.08
C PRO A 73 -12.94 0.92 -19.27
N ARG A 74 -13.70 0.85 -20.37
CA ARG A 74 -14.60 1.94 -20.77
C ARG A 74 -15.84 2.05 -19.89
N THR A 75 -16.45 0.96 -19.46
CA THR A 75 -17.75 0.99 -18.77
C THR A 75 -17.62 0.74 -17.27
N ALA A 76 -18.57 1.24 -16.48
CA ALA A 76 -18.60 1.01 -15.03
C ALA A 76 -18.62 -0.49 -14.68
N ALA A 77 -19.39 -1.29 -15.43
CA ALA A 77 -19.45 -2.74 -15.26
C ALA A 77 -18.10 -3.42 -15.53
N GLN A 78 -17.36 -3.00 -16.56
CA GLN A 78 -16.01 -3.53 -16.83
C GLN A 78 -15.00 -3.05 -15.79
N GLN A 79 -15.08 -1.79 -15.35
CA GLN A 79 -14.24 -1.25 -14.30
C GLN A 79 -14.42 -2.00 -12.98
N TYR A 80 -15.62 -2.53 -12.69
CA TYR A 80 -15.86 -3.36 -11.51
C TYR A 80 -15.16 -4.72 -11.56
N GLN A 81 -14.76 -5.19 -12.75
CA GLN A 81 -14.06 -6.48 -12.91
C GLN A 81 -12.54 -6.37 -12.73
N VAL A 82 -11.98 -5.15 -12.62
CA VAL A 82 -10.54 -4.94 -12.43
C VAL A 82 -10.22 -4.44 -11.02
N GLY A 83 -8.98 -4.70 -10.58
CA GLY A 83 -8.51 -4.34 -9.24
C GLY A 83 -9.00 -5.27 -8.13
N THR A 84 -8.57 -4.96 -6.91
CA THR A 84 -8.83 -5.77 -5.71
C THR A 84 -10.13 -5.32 -5.05
N PRO A 85 -11.05 -6.24 -4.65
CA PRO A 85 -12.22 -5.89 -3.87
C PRO A 85 -11.87 -5.21 -2.54
N VAL A 86 -12.61 -4.15 -2.17
CA VAL A 86 -12.43 -3.42 -0.91
C VAL A 86 -13.73 -3.43 -0.12
N SER A 87 -13.65 -3.80 1.17
CA SER A 87 -14.78 -3.67 2.09
C SER A 87 -15.04 -2.21 2.42
N ARG A 88 -16.29 -1.84 2.73
CA ARG A 88 -16.65 -0.45 3.01
C ARG A 88 -15.85 0.16 4.17
N SER A 89 -15.51 -0.65 5.19
CA SER A 89 -14.69 -0.22 6.33
C SER A 89 -13.24 0.11 5.97
N ASN A 90 -12.74 -0.44 4.86
CA ASN A 90 -11.35 -0.35 4.43
C ASN A 90 -11.18 0.60 3.24
N LEU A 91 -12.20 1.42 2.95
CA LEU A 91 -12.14 2.42 1.88
C LEU A 91 -11.04 3.43 2.13
N GLN A 92 -10.21 3.61 1.13
CA GLN A 92 -9.12 4.57 1.09
C GLN A 92 -9.32 5.54 -0.08
N ARG A 93 -8.77 6.75 0.07
CA ARG A 93 -8.77 7.76 -0.99
C ARG A 93 -8.24 7.15 -2.28
N GLY A 94 -8.94 7.39 -3.39
CA GLY A 94 -8.60 6.82 -4.69
C GLY A 94 -9.25 5.46 -4.97
N ASP A 95 -9.93 4.82 -4.02
CA ASP A 95 -10.73 3.63 -4.32
C ASP A 95 -11.91 3.97 -5.25
N MET A 96 -12.23 3.04 -6.15
CA MET A 96 -13.40 3.16 -7.01
C MET A 96 -14.62 2.62 -6.26
N VAL A 97 -15.68 3.41 -6.18
CA VAL A 97 -16.95 3.04 -5.52
C VAL A 97 -18.05 2.91 -6.57
N PHE A 98 -18.83 1.83 -6.47
CA PHE A 98 -19.78 1.41 -7.50
C PHE A 98 -21.20 1.36 -6.95
N PHE A 99 -22.17 1.72 -7.80
CA PHE A 99 -23.57 1.85 -7.41
C PHE A 99 -24.52 1.28 -8.46
N ASN A 100 -25.70 0.85 -8.00
CA ASN A 100 -26.84 0.48 -8.82
C ASN A 100 -27.86 1.63 -8.83
N THR A 101 -27.78 2.47 -9.86
CA THR A 101 -28.68 3.59 -10.13
C THR A 101 -29.74 3.27 -11.20
N GLY A 102 -29.72 2.06 -11.76
CA GLY A 102 -30.67 1.59 -12.76
C GLY A 102 -30.79 0.07 -12.72
N SER A 103 -29.80 -0.64 -13.27
CA SER A 103 -29.70 -2.10 -13.19
C SER A 103 -28.24 -2.54 -13.12
N GLY A 104 -27.92 -3.44 -12.18
CA GLY A 104 -26.56 -3.94 -11.97
C GLY A 104 -25.55 -2.85 -11.60
N ILE A 105 -24.30 -2.99 -12.06
CA ILE A 105 -23.28 -1.94 -11.93
C ILE A 105 -23.52 -0.88 -12.99
N SER A 106 -24.25 0.17 -12.63
CA SER A 106 -24.65 1.23 -13.56
C SER A 106 -23.98 2.59 -13.29
N HIS A 107 -23.27 2.73 -12.18
CA HIS A 107 -22.59 3.99 -11.83
C HIS A 107 -21.29 3.73 -11.06
N VAL A 108 -20.32 4.65 -11.24
CA VAL A 108 -19.00 4.59 -10.61
C VAL A 108 -18.52 5.99 -10.23
N GLY A 109 -17.71 6.08 -9.18
CA GLY A 109 -16.98 7.28 -8.80
C GLY A 109 -15.71 6.95 -8.02
N ILE A 110 -15.00 8.00 -7.60
CA ILE A 110 -13.70 7.90 -6.91
C ILE A 110 -13.90 8.35 -5.47
N TYR A 111 -13.57 7.50 -4.51
CA TYR A 111 -13.64 7.80 -3.09
C TYR A 111 -12.63 8.88 -2.72
N VAL A 112 -13.07 9.94 -2.04
CA VAL A 112 -12.22 11.09 -1.67
C VAL A 112 -12.00 11.20 -0.16
N GLY A 113 -12.39 10.18 0.61
CA GLY A 113 -12.34 10.23 2.08
C GLY A 113 -13.62 10.80 2.69
N GLY A 114 -13.74 10.73 4.02
CA GLY A 114 -14.89 11.30 4.74
C GLY A 114 -16.26 10.73 4.32
N ASN A 115 -16.29 9.48 3.81
CA ASN A 115 -17.49 8.86 3.24
C ASN A 115 -18.09 9.68 2.07
N GLN A 116 -17.24 10.36 1.31
CA GLN A 116 -17.57 11.12 0.11
C GLN A 116 -16.87 10.53 -1.12
N PHE A 117 -17.43 10.82 -2.30
CA PHE A 117 -16.87 10.42 -3.57
C PHE A 117 -17.13 11.47 -4.65
N ILE A 118 -16.20 11.61 -5.58
CA ILE A 118 -16.33 12.46 -6.78
C ILE A 118 -16.75 11.61 -7.98
N HIS A 119 -17.70 12.12 -8.78
CA HIS A 119 -18.25 11.40 -9.93
C HIS A 119 -18.90 12.36 -10.92
N SER A 120 -19.11 11.92 -12.18
CA SER A 120 -19.97 12.62 -13.13
C SER A 120 -21.42 12.16 -12.97
N ALA A 121 -22.30 13.05 -12.47
CA ALA A 121 -23.72 12.82 -12.24
C ALA A 121 -24.56 13.36 -13.40
N SER A 122 -25.60 12.63 -13.85
CA SER A 122 -26.49 13.09 -14.92
C SER A 122 -27.12 14.47 -14.68
N SER A 123 -27.38 14.84 -13.42
CA SER A 123 -28.02 16.10 -13.05
C SER A 123 -27.06 17.27 -12.77
N ARG A 124 -25.81 16.98 -12.38
CA ARG A 124 -24.87 18.00 -11.85
C ARG A 124 -23.49 17.98 -12.51
N GLY A 125 -23.26 17.09 -13.47
CA GLY A 125 -21.94 16.85 -14.02
C GLY A 125 -20.98 16.32 -12.95
N VAL A 126 -19.69 16.59 -13.12
CA VAL A 126 -18.67 16.22 -12.14
C VAL A 126 -18.89 16.96 -10.83
N SER A 127 -19.18 16.22 -9.76
CA SER A 127 -19.51 16.74 -8.44
C SER A 127 -19.14 15.75 -7.34
N ILE A 128 -19.08 16.25 -6.10
CA ILE A 128 -18.85 15.43 -4.90
C ILE A 128 -20.19 15.13 -4.23
N ALA A 129 -20.38 13.89 -3.81
CA ALA A 129 -21.55 13.45 -3.07
C ALA A 129 -21.17 12.63 -1.84
N SER A 130 -22.04 12.64 -0.82
CA SER A 130 -21.93 11.76 0.34
C SER A 130 -22.49 10.38 0.01
N MET A 131 -21.74 9.33 0.33
CA MET A 131 -22.17 7.93 0.21
C MET A 131 -23.22 7.53 1.24
N SER A 132 -23.49 8.37 2.26
CA SER A 132 -24.51 8.13 3.29
C SER A 132 -25.82 8.87 3.02
N ASN A 133 -25.92 9.66 1.95
CA ASN A 133 -27.19 10.34 1.66
C ASN A 133 -28.26 9.33 1.21
N THR A 134 -29.51 9.76 1.24
CA THR A 134 -30.70 8.93 0.96
C THR A 134 -30.71 8.35 -0.46
N TYR A 135 -29.98 8.94 -1.40
CA TYR A 135 -29.89 8.45 -2.76
C TYR A 135 -28.79 7.39 -2.93
N TRP A 136 -27.56 7.67 -2.49
CA TRP A 136 -26.38 6.83 -2.74
C TRP A 136 -26.25 5.66 -1.76
N SER A 137 -26.65 5.84 -0.50
CA SER A 137 -26.54 4.80 0.52
C SER A 137 -27.22 3.47 0.12
N PRO A 138 -28.52 3.46 -0.25
CA PRO A 138 -29.18 2.22 -0.65
C PRO A 138 -28.73 1.67 -2.03
N ARG A 139 -27.93 2.42 -2.77
CA ARG A 139 -27.47 2.06 -4.12
C ARG A 139 -26.04 1.56 -4.14
N TYR A 140 -25.30 1.63 -3.03
CA TYR A 140 -23.92 1.17 -2.96
C TYR A 140 -23.85 -0.34 -3.18
N VAL A 141 -23.01 -0.76 -4.13
CA VAL A 141 -22.82 -2.18 -4.47
C VAL A 141 -21.49 -2.70 -3.93
N GLY A 142 -20.40 -1.93 -4.07
CA GLY A 142 -19.08 -2.36 -3.65
C GLY A 142 -17.98 -1.40 -4.09
N ALA A 143 -16.73 -1.77 -3.80
CA ALA A 143 -15.55 -0.97 -4.15
C ALA A 143 -14.39 -1.81 -4.69
N LYS A 144 -13.54 -1.16 -5.50
CA LYS A 144 -12.34 -1.74 -6.10
C LYS A 144 -11.15 -0.81 -5.91
N ARG A 145 -10.00 -1.37 -5.53
CA ARG A 145 -8.70 -0.68 -5.52
C ARG A 145 -7.92 -1.06 -6.76
N VAL A 146 -7.67 -0.07 -7.61
CA VAL A 146 -6.88 -0.21 -8.85
C VAL A 146 -5.53 0.52 -8.75
N ILE A 147 -5.41 1.44 -7.79
CA ILE A 147 -4.13 2.03 -7.41
C ILE A 147 -3.34 0.93 -6.71
N GLN A 148 -2.38 0.39 -7.42
CA GLN A 148 -1.24 -0.23 -6.76
C GLN A 148 -0.41 0.95 -6.31
N GLU A 149 -0.35 1.20 -5.00
CA GLU A 149 0.78 1.98 -4.52
C GLU A 149 2.00 1.15 -4.92
N GLU A 150 2.71 1.59 -5.97
CA GLU A 150 4.12 1.32 -5.98
C GLU A 150 4.59 1.87 -4.65
N VAL A 151 4.92 0.96 -3.75
CA VAL A 151 5.82 1.28 -2.65
C VAL A 151 7.15 1.61 -3.32
N GLN A 152 7.22 2.78 -3.97
CA GLN A 152 8.39 3.62 -4.00
C GLN A 152 8.59 3.92 -2.53
N VAL A 153 9.29 3.02 -1.85
CA VAL A 153 9.80 3.28 -0.52
C VAL A 153 10.59 4.56 -0.65
N ALA A 154 9.96 5.68 -0.32
CA ALA A 154 10.60 6.95 -0.08
C ALA A 154 11.52 6.69 1.10
N ALA A 155 12.73 6.18 0.80
CA ALA A 155 13.77 5.78 1.72
C ALA A 155 13.26 5.61 3.17
N ALA A 156 12.38 4.62 3.41
CA ALA A 156 12.34 4.09 4.77
C ALA A 156 13.79 3.66 5.00
N SER A 157 14.43 4.21 6.02
CA SER A 157 15.80 3.91 6.38
C SER A 157 15.88 2.44 6.75
N TYR A 158 15.99 1.58 5.75
CA TYR A 158 16.23 0.17 5.91
C TYR A 158 17.69 0.02 6.32
N GLU A 159 17.93 -0.45 7.53
CA GLU A 159 19.26 -0.91 7.90
C GLU A 159 19.46 -2.31 7.31
N GLU A 160 20.59 -2.53 6.64
CA GLU A 160 20.98 -3.88 6.25
C GLU A 160 21.24 -4.72 7.50
N VAL A 161 20.78 -5.96 7.47
CA VAL A 161 20.91 -6.91 8.57
C VAL A 161 21.52 -8.21 8.08
N ASP A 162 22.51 -8.69 8.83
CA ASP A 162 23.06 -10.02 8.61
C ASP A 162 22.07 -11.09 9.07
N VAL A 163 21.80 -12.05 8.19
CA VAL A 163 20.96 -13.22 8.50
C VAL A 163 21.86 -14.45 8.45
N ALA A 164 21.82 -15.26 9.50
CA ALA A 164 22.48 -16.57 9.55
C ALA A 164 21.42 -17.68 9.65
N ILE A 165 21.58 -18.73 8.84
CA ILE A 165 20.70 -19.88 8.82
C ILE A 165 21.54 -21.12 9.16
N ASN A 166 21.16 -21.84 10.22
CA ASN A 166 21.90 -22.99 10.74
C ASN A 166 23.40 -22.70 10.97
N GLY A 167 23.72 -21.45 11.38
CA GLY A 167 25.10 -21.00 11.63
C GLY A 167 25.87 -20.51 10.40
N SER A 168 25.29 -20.57 9.20
CA SER A 168 25.90 -20.05 7.96
C SER A 168 25.30 -18.70 7.58
N SER A 169 26.14 -17.70 7.29
CA SER A 169 25.68 -16.38 6.81
C SER A 169 25.02 -16.49 5.45
N LEU A 170 23.85 -15.87 5.31
CA LEU A 170 23.08 -15.82 4.07
C LEU A 170 23.65 -14.73 3.14
N SER A 171 24.35 -15.15 2.09
CA SER A 171 24.85 -14.22 1.06
C SER A 171 23.86 -14.12 -0.10
N THR A 172 23.38 -12.92 -0.36
CA THR A 172 22.43 -12.64 -1.44
C THR A 172 22.80 -11.34 -2.15
N ASP A 173 22.32 -11.18 -3.38
CA ASP A 173 22.50 -9.96 -4.16
C ASP A 173 21.65 -8.77 -3.68
N GLN A 174 20.72 -9.02 -2.75
CA GLN A 174 19.98 -8.01 -2.02
C GLN A 174 20.00 -8.37 -0.53
N SER A 175 20.70 -7.61 0.29
CA SER A 175 20.74 -7.82 1.76
C SER A 175 19.33 -7.84 2.35
N ALA A 176 19.17 -8.62 3.43
CA ALA A 176 18.00 -8.49 4.28
C ALA A 176 17.96 -7.10 4.91
N VAL A 177 16.75 -6.62 5.18
CA VAL A 177 16.53 -5.27 5.71
C VAL A 177 15.74 -5.30 7.00
N LEU A 178 16.09 -4.43 7.94
CA LEU A 178 15.28 -4.12 9.11
C LEU A 178 14.38 -2.92 8.81
N THR A 179 13.07 -3.10 8.97
CA THR A 179 12.12 -2.00 8.83
C THR A 179 12.07 -1.15 10.11
N ASN A 180 11.60 0.10 10.00
CA ASN A 180 11.39 0.99 11.14
C ASN A 180 10.43 0.41 12.19
N ASN A 181 9.54 -0.52 11.79
CA ASN A 181 8.62 -1.23 12.67
C ASN A 181 9.22 -2.53 13.26
N GLY A 182 10.54 -2.72 13.12
CA GLY A 182 11.29 -3.82 13.75
C GLY A 182 11.09 -5.18 13.08
N SER A 183 10.58 -5.21 11.84
CA SER A 183 10.44 -6.46 11.08
C SER A 183 11.64 -6.64 10.16
N THR A 184 12.18 -7.85 10.09
CA THR A 184 13.21 -8.20 9.10
C THR A 184 12.53 -8.69 7.82
N LEU A 185 12.83 -8.06 6.69
CA LEU A 185 12.45 -8.55 5.37
C LEU A 185 13.67 -9.18 4.69
N VAL A 186 13.48 -10.35 4.09
CA VAL A 186 14.56 -11.14 3.47
C VAL A 186 14.18 -11.45 2.03
N PRO A 187 15.11 -11.46 1.07
CA PRO A 187 14.80 -11.87 -0.30
C PRO A 187 14.10 -13.22 -0.33
N MET A 188 12.96 -13.28 -1.02
CA MET A 188 12.09 -14.47 -0.97
C MET A 188 12.85 -15.74 -1.32
N ARG A 189 13.61 -15.73 -2.41
CA ARG A 189 14.28 -16.93 -2.92
C ARG A 189 15.23 -17.51 -1.89
N ALA A 190 16.03 -16.64 -1.30
CA ALA A 190 17.05 -16.99 -0.33
C ALA A 190 16.46 -17.71 0.89
N ILE A 191 15.40 -17.16 1.48
CA ILE A 191 14.81 -17.77 2.67
C ILE A 191 14.04 -19.06 2.36
N PHE A 192 13.27 -19.11 1.26
CA PHE A 192 12.48 -20.30 0.95
C PHE A 192 13.37 -21.49 0.57
N GLU A 193 14.39 -21.27 -0.26
CA GLU A 193 15.30 -22.34 -0.69
C GLU A 193 16.11 -22.91 0.48
N GLU A 194 16.62 -22.05 1.37
CA GLU A 194 17.35 -22.47 2.57
C GLU A 194 16.48 -23.24 3.57
N LEU A 195 15.19 -22.90 3.68
CA LEU A 195 14.24 -23.65 4.49
C LEU A 195 13.79 -24.96 3.80
N GLY A 196 14.33 -25.30 2.63
CA GLY A 196 13.97 -26.50 1.87
C GLY A 196 12.57 -26.44 1.26
N ALA A 197 12.05 -25.24 0.99
CA ALA A 197 10.76 -25.02 0.37
C ALA A 197 10.90 -24.63 -1.11
N ASN A 198 10.00 -25.13 -1.95
CA ASN A 198 9.83 -24.59 -3.30
C ASN A 198 9.14 -23.22 -3.23
N VAL A 199 9.53 -22.29 -4.10
CA VAL A 199 8.95 -20.95 -4.16
C VAL A 199 8.47 -20.60 -5.56
N ASP A 200 7.22 -20.18 -5.63
CA ASP A 200 6.57 -19.69 -6.84
C ASP A 200 6.17 -18.23 -6.67
N PHE A 201 6.36 -17.42 -7.71
CA PHE A 201 5.86 -16.06 -7.76
C PHE A 201 4.84 -15.90 -8.88
N ASN A 202 3.60 -15.55 -8.51
CA ASN A 202 2.57 -15.18 -9.45
C ASN A 202 2.63 -13.66 -9.72
N ASN A 203 3.09 -13.29 -10.91
CA ASN A 203 3.23 -11.87 -11.26
C ASN A 203 1.90 -11.13 -11.44
N ALA A 204 0.81 -11.82 -11.78
CA ALA A 204 -0.50 -11.22 -11.98
C ALA A 204 -1.16 -10.87 -10.63
N SER A 205 -1.08 -11.77 -9.66
CA SER A 205 -1.60 -11.56 -8.31
C SER A 205 -0.59 -10.96 -7.33
N LYS A 206 0.67 -10.81 -7.76
CA LYS A 206 1.81 -10.39 -6.92
C LYS A 206 1.95 -11.24 -5.67
N THR A 207 1.72 -12.54 -5.82
CA THR A 207 1.71 -13.50 -4.71
C THR A 207 2.96 -14.36 -4.74
N VAL A 208 3.68 -14.39 -3.63
CA VAL A 208 4.72 -15.38 -3.34
C VAL A 208 4.06 -16.57 -2.66
N ARG A 209 4.30 -17.77 -3.16
CA ARG A 209 3.84 -19.02 -2.55
C ARG A 209 5.04 -19.91 -2.28
N GLY A 210 5.23 -20.27 -1.01
CA GLY A 210 6.19 -21.28 -0.60
C GLY A 210 5.51 -22.60 -0.28
N THR A 211 6.14 -23.72 -0.62
CA THR A 211 5.61 -25.07 -0.36
C THR A 211 6.70 -26.03 0.09
N GLN A 212 6.46 -26.78 1.17
CA GLN A 212 7.32 -27.87 1.65
C GLN A 212 6.44 -29.01 2.14
N GLY A 213 6.42 -30.14 1.43
CA GLY A 213 5.47 -31.23 1.70
C GLY A 213 4.02 -30.73 1.63
N ASN A 214 3.28 -30.87 2.73
CA ASN A 214 1.89 -30.40 2.85
C ASN A 214 1.77 -28.97 3.42
N THR A 215 2.90 -28.38 3.80
CA THR A 215 2.97 -27.03 4.34
C THR A 215 3.05 -26.03 3.20
N THR A 216 2.17 -25.04 3.21
CA THR A 216 2.16 -23.94 2.28
C THR A 216 2.02 -22.63 3.02
N ILE A 217 2.67 -21.58 2.50
CA ILE A 217 2.46 -20.20 2.88
C ILE A 217 2.32 -19.35 1.62
N SER A 218 1.36 -18.43 1.62
CA SER A 218 1.12 -17.48 0.55
C SER A 218 1.12 -16.07 1.10
N LEU A 219 1.92 -15.19 0.49
CA LEU A 219 2.02 -13.78 0.82
C LEU A 219 1.77 -12.95 -0.44
N THR A 220 0.87 -11.99 -0.36
CA THR A 220 0.66 -11.01 -1.44
C THR A 220 1.40 -9.73 -1.09
N ILE A 221 2.17 -9.21 -2.03
CA ILE A 221 2.92 -7.96 -1.85
C ILE A 221 1.95 -6.84 -1.44
N GLY A 222 2.28 -6.11 -0.38
CA GLY A 222 1.46 -5.05 0.21
C GLY A 222 0.26 -5.52 1.04
N ASN A 223 0.01 -6.83 1.16
CA ASN A 223 -1.06 -7.37 2.01
C ASN A 223 -0.52 -7.71 3.41
N SER A 224 -1.14 -7.16 4.45
CA SER A 224 -0.81 -7.42 5.85
C SER A 224 -1.28 -8.77 6.38
N VAL A 225 -1.75 -9.67 5.52
CA VAL A 225 -2.17 -11.03 5.90
C VAL A 225 -1.41 -12.05 5.06
N ALA A 226 -0.74 -12.99 5.74
CA ALA A 226 -0.24 -14.21 5.14
C ALA A 226 -1.24 -15.35 5.33
N TYR A 227 -1.33 -16.26 4.38
CA TYR A 227 -2.18 -17.46 4.45
C TYR A 227 -1.30 -18.70 4.50
N THR A 228 -1.52 -19.56 5.49
CA THR A 228 -0.87 -20.87 5.62
C THR A 228 -1.82 -21.97 5.13
N SER A 229 -1.37 -23.23 5.15
CA SER A 229 -2.23 -24.38 4.82
C SER A 229 -3.50 -24.48 5.67
N THR A 230 -3.50 -23.93 6.89
CA THR A 230 -4.57 -24.14 7.88
C THR A 230 -5.13 -22.85 8.48
N SER A 231 -4.47 -21.70 8.29
CA SER A 231 -4.82 -20.46 8.98
C SER A 231 -4.38 -19.20 8.20
N SER A 232 -4.75 -18.03 8.74
CA SER A 232 -4.20 -16.74 8.30
C SER A 232 -3.45 -16.07 9.45
N VAL A 233 -2.37 -15.37 9.13
CA VAL A 233 -1.49 -14.69 10.10
C VAL A 233 -1.44 -13.20 9.75
N GLN A 234 -1.71 -12.33 10.72
CA GLN A 234 -1.53 -10.89 10.58
C GLN A 234 -0.05 -10.54 10.61
N LEU A 235 0.39 -9.72 9.67
CA LEU A 235 1.77 -9.28 9.51
C LEU A 235 1.91 -7.86 10.06
N ASN A 236 2.97 -7.66 10.85
CA ASN A 236 3.39 -6.31 11.26
C ASN A 236 3.89 -5.50 10.06
N GLU A 237 4.55 -6.19 9.12
CA GLU A 237 5.00 -5.64 7.84
C GLU A 237 4.65 -6.61 6.71
N PRO A 238 4.01 -6.15 5.62
CA PRO A 238 3.71 -7.00 4.48
C PRO A 238 4.98 -7.33 3.67
N ALA A 239 4.87 -8.29 2.75
CA ALA A 239 5.90 -8.48 1.73
C ALA A 239 6.00 -7.25 0.82
N GLN A 240 7.23 -6.90 0.41
CA GLN A 240 7.55 -5.66 -0.30
C GLN A 240 8.51 -5.92 -1.46
N ILE A 241 8.60 -4.97 -2.39
CA ILE A 241 9.65 -4.95 -3.41
C ILE A 241 10.68 -3.90 -2.98
N VAL A 242 11.94 -4.32 -2.81
CA VAL A 242 13.07 -3.44 -2.50
C VAL A 242 14.11 -3.65 -3.60
N ASN A 243 14.52 -2.56 -4.28
CA ASN A 243 15.48 -2.60 -5.41
C ASN A 243 15.14 -3.65 -6.49
N GLY A 244 13.85 -3.82 -6.79
CA GLY A 244 13.39 -4.81 -7.78
C GLY A 244 13.41 -6.26 -7.30
N ARG A 245 13.71 -6.52 -6.03
CA ARG A 245 13.63 -7.85 -5.40
C ARG A 245 12.43 -7.93 -4.46
N THR A 246 11.73 -9.05 -4.49
CA THR A 246 10.67 -9.33 -3.54
C THR A 246 11.27 -9.77 -2.22
N LEU A 247 11.04 -9.00 -1.16
CA LEU A 247 11.39 -9.34 0.21
C LEU A 247 10.14 -9.73 0.98
N VAL A 248 10.28 -10.73 1.84
CA VAL A 248 9.20 -11.31 2.63
C VAL A 248 9.52 -11.23 4.12
N PRO A 249 8.52 -11.13 5.01
CA PRO A 249 8.77 -11.08 6.44
C PRO A 249 9.38 -12.39 6.93
N LEU A 250 10.58 -12.31 7.50
CA LEU A 250 11.40 -13.47 7.82
C LEU A 250 10.71 -14.42 8.78
N ARG A 251 10.17 -13.86 9.87
CA ARG A 251 9.59 -14.61 10.98
C ARG A 251 8.46 -15.52 10.52
N VAL A 252 7.47 -14.96 9.83
CA VAL A 252 6.29 -15.72 9.41
C VAL A 252 6.65 -16.84 8.43
N VAL A 253 7.64 -16.60 7.56
CA VAL A 253 8.11 -17.60 6.60
C VAL A 253 8.86 -18.74 7.30
N ALA A 254 9.81 -18.40 8.19
CA ALA A 254 10.56 -19.38 8.96
C ALA A 254 9.66 -20.23 9.86
N GLU A 255 8.77 -19.60 10.64
CA GLU A 255 7.86 -20.29 11.54
C GLU A 255 6.86 -21.18 10.78
N ALA A 256 6.43 -20.78 9.58
CA ALA A 256 5.55 -21.61 8.74
C ALA A 256 6.21 -22.94 8.36
N PHE A 257 7.52 -22.98 8.16
CA PHE A 257 8.29 -24.21 7.88
C PHE A 257 8.94 -24.81 9.13
N GLY A 258 8.47 -24.44 10.32
CA GLY A 258 8.90 -25.03 11.59
C GLY A 258 10.28 -24.60 12.06
N ALA A 259 10.88 -23.55 11.47
CA ALA A 259 12.13 -22.98 11.96
C ALA A 259 11.87 -21.93 13.05
N SER A 260 12.82 -21.81 13.98
CA SER A 260 12.83 -20.78 15.03
C SER A 260 13.67 -19.58 14.59
N VAL A 261 13.25 -18.37 15.00
CA VAL A 261 13.93 -17.11 14.64
C VAL A 261 14.34 -16.33 15.88
N ASN A 262 15.64 -16.07 16.01
CA ASN A 262 16.24 -15.34 17.13
C ASN A 262 16.89 -14.05 16.64
N TRP A 263 16.58 -12.93 17.29
CA TRP A 263 17.22 -11.64 17.05
C TRP A 263 18.33 -11.38 18.07
N ASN A 264 19.51 -11.01 17.60
CA ASN A 264 20.62 -10.54 18.44
C ASN A 264 20.75 -9.02 18.29
N ALA A 265 20.40 -8.27 19.34
CA ALA A 265 20.42 -6.82 19.31
C ALA A 265 21.84 -6.23 19.32
N GLN A 266 22.82 -6.94 19.90
CA GLN A 266 24.21 -6.50 20.01
C GLN A 266 24.91 -6.55 18.66
N THR A 267 24.70 -7.63 17.90
CA THR A 267 25.29 -7.83 16.57
C THR A 267 24.35 -7.44 15.43
N ARG A 268 23.14 -6.98 15.75
CA ARG A 268 22.07 -6.66 14.78
C ARG A 268 21.88 -7.76 13.73
N SER A 269 21.85 -9.00 14.20
CA SER A 269 21.75 -10.16 13.32
C SER A 269 20.54 -11.01 13.66
N VAL A 270 19.99 -11.68 12.65
CA VAL A 270 18.99 -12.71 12.82
C VAL A 270 19.62 -14.08 12.66
N SER A 271 19.28 -15.02 13.54
CA SER A 271 19.62 -16.43 13.38
C SER A 271 18.36 -17.28 13.23
N ILE A 272 18.43 -18.24 12.32
CA ILE A 272 17.36 -19.21 12.04
C ILE A 272 17.91 -20.62 12.30
N SER A 273 17.12 -21.45 12.99
CA SER A 273 17.47 -22.84 13.30
C SER A 273 16.25 -23.75 13.22
N HIS A 274 16.47 -24.98 12.75
CA HIS A 274 15.50 -26.09 12.84
C HIS A 274 15.64 -26.86 14.15
#